data_AF-A0A126UMN8-F1
#
_entry.id   AF-A0A126UMN8-F1
#
_cell.length_a   1.000
_cell.length_b   1.000
_cell.length_c   1.000
_cell.angle_alpha   90.00
_cell.angle_beta   90.00
_cell.angle_gamma   90.00
#
_symmetry.space_group_name_H-M   'P 1'
#
loop_
_entity.id
_entity.type
_entity.pdbx_description
1 polymer ?
#
loop_
_entity_poly.entity_id
_entity_poly.type
_entity_poly.pdbx_seq_one_letter_code
_entity_poly.pdbx_strand_id
1 'polypeptide(L)'
;MKPKKYPYSGRNRLVRKEMPRFVKLGSVALCKKMIDSIEGIRSENSYITVLILKIPKPFLSYEEKTIKVRLPFDEVVSILNQY
;
A
#
# COMPACT_ATOMS: atom_id res chain seq x y z
N MET A 1 -29.84 -22.10 -32.42
CA MET A 1 -28.70 -21.88 -31.50
C MET A 1 -27.62 -22.92 -31.78
N LYS A 2 -26.36 -22.52 -31.96
CA LYS A 2 -25.22 -23.46 -32.05
C LYS A 2 -24.48 -23.51 -30.70
N PRO A 3 -24.13 -24.69 -30.17
CA PRO A 3 -23.41 -24.80 -28.91
C PRO A 3 -21.97 -24.29 -29.07
N LYS A 4 -21.44 -23.64 -28.02
CA LYS A 4 -20.02 -23.23 -27.96
C LYS A 4 -19.12 -24.47 -27.90
N LYS A 5 -18.03 -24.48 -28.69
CA LYS A 5 -17.07 -25.59 -28.81
C LYS A 5 -16.42 -26.02 -27.48
N TYR A 6 -16.28 -25.10 -26.52
CA TYR A 6 -15.78 -25.39 -25.17
C TYR A 6 -16.68 -24.71 -24.12
N PRO A 7 -17.74 -25.37 -23.64
CA PRO A 7 -18.68 -24.78 -22.68
C PRO A 7 -18.06 -24.49 -21.32
N TYR A 8 -16.89 -25.08 -21.02
CA TYR A 8 -16.20 -24.97 -19.73
C TYR A 8 -14.77 -24.44 -19.83
N SER A 9 -14.40 -23.72 -20.91
CA SER A 9 -13.12 -23.00 -20.99
C SER A 9 -13.12 -21.74 -20.11
N GLY A 10 -13.61 -21.87 -18.87
CA GLY A 10 -13.57 -20.85 -17.85
C GLY A 10 -12.13 -20.65 -17.43
N ARG A 11 -11.41 -19.76 -18.13
CA ARG A 11 -10.21 -19.17 -17.56
C ARG A 11 -10.63 -18.59 -16.22
N ASN A 12 -10.06 -19.09 -15.13
CA ASN A 12 -10.19 -18.46 -13.83
C ASN A 12 -9.84 -16.99 -14.03
N ARG A 13 -10.82 -16.10 -13.86
CA ARG A 13 -10.54 -14.67 -13.86
C ARG A 13 -9.48 -14.49 -12.77
N LEU A 14 -8.31 -13.97 -13.16
CA LEU A 14 -7.32 -13.50 -12.20
C LEU A 14 -8.02 -12.40 -11.41
N VAL A 15 -8.64 -12.77 -10.29
CA VAL A 15 -9.22 -11.82 -9.35
C VAL A 15 -8.00 -11.10 -8.80
N ARG A 16 -7.78 -9.87 -9.27
CA ARG A 16 -6.80 -8.97 -8.64
C ARG A 16 -7.21 -8.91 -7.18
N LYS A 17 -6.38 -9.45 -6.30
CA LYS A 17 -6.62 -9.39 -4.86
C LYS A 17 -6.79 -7.91 -4.54
N GLU A 18 -8.00 -7.51 -4.17
CA GLU A 18 -8.22 -6.12 -3.80
C GLU A 18 -7.30 -5.83 -2.61
N MET A 19 -6.55 -4.75 -2.75
CA MET A 19 -5.66 -4.28 -1.69
C MET A 19 -6.47 -4.11 -0.40
N PRO A 20 -5.99 -4.64 0.73
CA PRO A 20 -6.75 -4.60 1.98
C PRO A 20 -7.03 -3.15 2.37
N ARG A 21 -8.13 -2.93 3.08
CA ARG A 21 -8.52 -1.59 3.55
C ARG A 21 -7.41 -0.91 4.37
N PHE A 22 -6.65 -1.71 5.11
CA PHE A 22 -5.49 -1.28 5.89
C PHE A 22 -4.28 -2.19 5.65
N VAL A 23 -3.09 -1.62 5.59
CA VAL A 23 -1.82 -2.35 5.61
C VAL A 23 -1.18 -2.16 6.98
N LYS A 24 -0.84 -3.27 7.63
CA LYS A 24 -0.19 -3.28 8.94
C LYS A 24 1.32 -3.10 8.76
N LEU A 25 1.87 -2.09 9.41
CA LEU A 25 3.29 -1.80 9.51
C LEU A 25 3.67 -1.85 11.01
N GLY A 26 3.93 -3.06 11.51
CA GLY A 26 4.31 -3.28 12.90
C GLY A 26 3.18 -2.89 13.86
N SER A 27 3.41 -1.84 14.65
CA SER A 27 2.43 -1.28 15.60
C SER A 27 1.47 -0.25 15.00
N VAL A 28 1.62 0.08 13.71
CA VAL A 28 0.79 1.07 13.01
C VAL A 28 0.04 0.38 11.87
N ALA A 29 -1.17 0.83 11.55
CA ALA A 29 -1.90 0.40 10.36
C ALA A 29 -2.29 1.61 9.53
N LEU A 30 -2.04 1.57 8.22
CA LEU A 30 -2.34 2.66 7.29
C LEU A 30 -3.48 2.29 6.36
N CYS A 31 -4.41 3.21 6.17
CA CYS A 31 -5.41 3.10 5.12
C CYS A 31 -4.74 3.09 3.75
N LYS A 32 -5.33 2.39 2.77
CA LYS A 32 -4.90 2.44 1.36
C LYS A 32 -4.64 3.87 0.85
N LYS A 33 -5.60 4.78 1.09
CA LYS A 33 -5.48 6.20 0.67
C LYS A 33 -4.25 6.91 1.25
N MET A 34 -3.79 6.52 2.44
CA MET A 34 -2.61 7.11 3.06
C MET A 34 -1.32 6.53 2.46
N ILE A 35 -1.34 5.25 2.08
CA ILE A 35 -0.21 4.59 1.41
C ILE A 35 0.04 5.25 0.06
N ASP A 36 -1.03 5.52 -0.70
CA ASP A 36 -0.96 6.25 -1.96
C ASP A 36 -0.39 7.68 -1.80
N SER A 37 -0.45 8.24 -0.60
CA SER A 37 0.10 9.57 -0.27
C SER A 37 1.52 9.54 0.31
N ILE A 38 2.18 8.37 0.37
CA ILE A 38 3.58 8.28 0.81
C ILE A 38 4.45 8.90 -0.28
N GLU A 39 5.15 9.97 0.07
CA GLU A 39 6.13 10.62 -0.81
C GLU A 39 7.52 10.03 -0.62
N GLY A 40 7.84 9.61 0.61
CA GLY A 40 9.17 9.08 0.92
C GLY A 40 9.20 8.19 2.15
N ILE A 41 10.24 7.38 2.22
CA ILE A 41 10.56 6.49 3.33
C ILE A 41 12.00 6.76 3.72
N ARG A 42 12.26 6.96 5.01
CA ARG A 42 13.60 7.19 5.55
C ARG A 42 13.82 6.27 6.74
N SER A 43 14.98 5.62 6.82
CA SER A 43 15.42 4.96 8.05
C SER A 43 15.92 6.00 9.06
N GLU A 44 15.39 5.97 10.28
CA GLU A 44 15.95 6.75 11.40
C GLU A 44 17.02 5.93 12.12
N ASN A 45 16.68 4.68 12.47
CA ASN A 45 17.56 3.71 13.12
C ASN A 45 17.37 2.32 12.46
N SER A 46 18.16 1.32 12.86
CA SER A 46 18.03 -0.06 12.37
C SER A 46 16.64 -0.69 12.56
N TYR A 47 15.86 -0.19 13.53
CA TYR A 47 14.53 -0.73 13.88
C TYR A 47 13.39 0.28 13.71
N ILE A 48 13.70 1.51 13.27
CA ILE A 48 12.71 2.59 13.16
C ILE A 48 12.78 3.21 11.77
N THR A 49 11.64 3.18 11.10
CA THR A 49 11.44 3.75 9.78
C THR A 49 10.43 4.89 9.86
N VAL A 50 10.74 6.00 9.21
CA VAL A 50 9.89 7.18 9.12
C VAL A 50 9.25 7.24 7.74
N LEU A 51 7.93 7.29 7.70
CA LEU A 51 7.15 7.51 6.49
C LEU A 51 6.82 9.00 6.38
N ILE A 52 7.08 9.57 5.21
CA ILE A 52 6.76 10.96 4.88
C ILE A 52 5.52 10.93 3.99
N LEU A 53 4.42 11.46 4.54
CA LEU A 53 3.13 11.54 3.87
C LEU A 53 2.92 12.96 3.35
N LYS A 54 2.51 13.06 2.09
CA LYS A 54 2.14 14.32 1.45
C LYS A 54 0.64 14.41 1.30
N ILE A 55 -0.02 15.09 2.22
CA ILE A 55 -1.47 15.21 2.22
C ILE A 55 -1.87 16.48 1.47
N PRO A 56 -2.64 16.38 0.37
CA PRO A 56 -3.09 17.56 -0.36
C PRO A 56 -4.07 18.38 0.49
N LYS A 57 -3.85 19.69 0.56
CA LYS A 57 -4.79 20.66 1.11
C LYS A 57 -5.56 21.36 -0.01
N PRO A 58 -6.76 21.90 0.27
CA PRO A 58 -7.38 22.86 -0.63
C PRO A 58 -6.41 24.04 -0.82
N PHE A 59 -6.35 24.58 -2.04
CA PHE A 59 -5.44 25.66 -2.46
C PHE A 59 -3.96 25.27 -2.73
N LEU A 60 -3.72 24.17 -3.46
CA LEU A 60 -2.41 23.79 -4.03
C LEU A 60 -1.25 23.64 -3.01
N SER A 61 -1.56 23.61 -1.72
CA SER A 61 -0.59 23.39 -0.66
C SER A 61 -0.58 21.92 -0.26
N TYR A 62 0.56 21.47 0.27
CA TYR A 62 0.72 20.14 0.81
C TYR A 62 1.08 20.23 2.28
N GLU A 63 0.47 19.37 3.09
CA GLU A 63 0.89 19.17 4.47
C GLU A 63 1.75 17.91 4.54
N GLU A 64 2.99 18.08 4.98
CA GLU A 64 3.88 16.96 5.28
C GLU A 64 3.58 16.42 6.67
N LYS A 65 3.29 15.12 6.76
CA LYS A 65 3.18 14.40 8.03
C LYS A 65 4.19 13.28 8.09
N THR A 66 4.82 13.12 9.25
CA THR A 66 5.75 12.02 9.49
C THR A 66 5.13 10.98 10.40
N ILE A 67 5.27 9.71 10.05
CA ILE A 67 4.84 8.58 10.88
C ILE A 67 6.06 7.74 11.21
N LYS A 68 6.28 7.50 12.51
CA LYS A 68 7.33 6.61 12.99
C LYS A 68 6.78 5.19 13.12
N VAL A 69 7.40 4.26 12.42
CA VAL A 69 7.09 2.84 12.43
C VAL A 69 8.23 2.10 13.10
N ARG A 70 7.92 1.25 14.10
CA ARG A 70 8.88 0.36 14.77
C ARG A 70 9.11 -0.91 13.95
N LEU A 71 9.62 -0.75 12.73
CA LEU A 71 10.06 -1.84 11.85
C LEU A 71 11.32 -1.41 11.10
N PRO A 72 12.21 -2.36 10.76
CA PRO A 72 13.37 -2.08 9.91
C PRO A 72 12.93 -1.69 8.50
N PHE A 73 13.77 -0.93 7.82
CA PHE A 73 13.48 -0.34 6.52
C PHE A 73 13.11 -1.39 5.47
N ASP A 74 13.90 -2.46 5.37
CA ASP A 74 13.70 -3.53 4.38
C ASP A 74 12.35 -4.23 4.55
N GLU A 75 11.94 -4.48 5.81
CA GLU A 75 10.63 -5.08 6.09
C GLU A 75 9.50 -4.14 5.68
N VAL A 76 9.58 -2.85 6.00
CA VAL A 76 8.55 -1.88 5.61
C VAL A 76 8.41 -1.82 4.09
N VAL A 77 9.52 -1.76 3.36
CA VAL A 77 9.52 -1.74 1.89
C VAL A 77 8.94 -3.04 1.33
N SER A 78 9.31 -4.20 1.89
CA SER A 78 8.78 -5.49 1.46
C SER A 78 7.26 -5.60 1.64
N ILE A 79 6.72 -5.09 2.75
CA ILE A 79 5.28 -5.09 3.04
C ILE A 79 4.55 -4.15 2.07
N LEU A 80 5.09 -2.94 1.85
CA LEU A 80 4.48 -1.99 0.94
C LEU A 80 4.48 -2.49 -0.52
N ASN A 81 5.54 -3.18 -0.94
CA ASN A 81 5.64 -3.74 -2.30
C ASN A 81 4.78 -4.99 -2.52
N GLN A 82 4.25 -5.62 -1.47
CA GLN A 82 3.31 -6.74 -1.60
C GLN A 82 1.89 -6.29 -2.00
N TYR A 83 1.60 -4.98 -1.93
CA TYR A 83 0.26 -4.40 -2.09
C TYR A 83 0.21 -3.34 -3.18
#